data_AF-A0A2Z4GDU0-F1
#
_entry.id   AF-A0A2Z4GDU0-F1
#
_cell.length_a   1.000
_cell.length_b   1.000
_cell.length_c   1.000
_cell.angle_alpha   90.00
_cell.angle_beta   90.00
_cell.angle_gamma   90.00
#
_symmetry.space_group_name_H-M   'P 1'
#
loop_
_entity.id
_entity.type
_entity.pdbx_description
1 polymer ?
#
loop_
_entity_poly.entity_id
_entity_poly.type
_entity_poly.pdbx_seq_one_letter_code
_entity_poly.pdbx_strand_id
1 'polypeptide(L)'
;MDDEAIEEVNKMKGLISFFLLIIISVPSTLWACKCSNYGFNSTEELERYKFIGLVKIDSVYESPENNGNRKLGFFHEVSFSILELYKGDSIKTLQVRGGNKALEIGWTSCDLDISQGTEWVLLASEKENGQLITGACTYSRQYKSEEGKRDWLYKRGFEEIEKLRKLYRVKPAGGKPDSGVYKHYYKDGSIELEEIYLKGELHGKRKVYYPNGNIMLVDSFFQGQQTGRSFWYYLDGEVFRNCNFLNGKKADSCTIFYQNGKVRSWNVYSKDGIGLYGSSFGIDGNLQNMYERLVSENKMKTSTFFDSGEVHYISINDIDNFQNESYTQYYRNGKIERTDNDFEKGEIRSETKKYSEEGDLIFHRQTLRDGTRVEIVNKE
;
A
#
# COMPACT_ATOMS: atom_id res chain seq x y z
N MET A 1 -63.55 -5.28 3.02
CA MET A 1 -62.66 -4.12 3.22
C MET A 1 -61.38 -4.65 3.84
N ASP A 2 -60.29 -4.87 3.12
CA ASP A 2 -59.98 -4.34 1.79
C ASP A 2 -59.19 -5.36 0.97
N ASP A 3 -59.90 -6.01 0.05
CA ASP A 3 -59.30 -6.62 -1.13
C ASP A 3 -58.61 -5.57 -2.02
N GLU A 4 -58.85 -4.27 -1.78
CA GLU A 4 -58.10 -3.14 -2.37
C GLU A 4 -56.64 -3.04 -1.84
N ALA A 5 -56.34 -3.52 -0.62
CA ALA A 5 -54.98 -3.46 -0.08
C ALA A 5 -54.03 -4.50 -0.70
N ILE A 6 -54.57 -5.62 -1.22
CA ILE A 6 -53.79 -6.68 -1.87
C ILE A 6 -53.45 -6.32 -3.33
N GLU A 7 -54.27 -5.47 -3.97
CA GLU A 7 -54.02 -5.01 -5.34
C GLU A 7 -52.95 -3.89 -5.40
N GLU A 8 -52.85 -3.02 -4.40
CA GLU A 8 -51.79 -1.99 -4.33
C GLU A 8 -50.38 -2.57 -4.06
N VAL A 9 -50.26 -3.62 -3.23
CA VAL A 9 -48.97 -4.25 -2.94
C VAL A 9 -48.40 -4.99 -4.17
N ASN A 10 -49.27 -5.53 -5.04
CA ASN A 10 -48.84 -6.15 -6.29
C ASN A 10 -48.54 -5.13 -7.41
N LYS A 11 -49.16 -3.94 -7.41
CA LYS A 11 -48.77 -2.82 -8.29
C LYS A 11 -47.40 -2.22 -7.94
N MET A 12 -47.01 -2.22 -6.66
CA MET A 12 -45.68 -1.75 -6.24
C MET A 12 -44.54 -2.74 -6.55
N LYS A 13 -44.83 -4.05 -6.66
CA LYS A 13 -43.83 -5.06 -7.06
C LYS A 13 -43.57 -5.09 -8.57
N GLY A 14 -44.49 -4.57 -9.40
CA GLY A 14 -44.33 -4.46 -10.85
C GLY A 14 -43.56 -3.22 -11.34
N LEU A 15 -43.42 -2.18 -10.51
CA LEU A 15 -42.77 -0.92 -10.88
C LEU A 15 -41.31 -0.79 -10.42
N ILE A 16 -40.87 -1.61 -9.46
CA ILE A 16 -39.46 -1.65 -9.02
C ILE A 16 -38.60 -2.58 -9.90
N SER A 17 -39.24 -3.43 -10.71
CA SER A 17 -38.53 -4.31 -11.66
C SER A 17 -38.19 -3.66 -13.01
N PHE A 18 -38.50 -2.38 -13.22
CA PHE A 18 -38.25 -1.68 -14.49
C PHE A 18 -37.24 -0.52 -14.42
N PHE A 19 -36.63 -0.28 -13.25
CA PHE A 19 -35.58 0.75 -13.06
C PHE A 19 -34.18 0.15 -12.82
N LEU A 20 -33.92 -1.04 -13.36
CA LEU A 20 -32.63 -1.73 -13.24
C LEU A 20 -32.03 -2.19 -14.59
N LEU A 21 -32.56 -1.70 -15.71
CA LEU A 21 -32.13 -2.13 -17.05
C LEU A 21 -32.06 -0.99 -18.08
N ILE A 22 -31.53 0.17 -17.67
CA ILE A 22 -30.89 1.14 -18.58
C ILE A 22 -29.55 1.54 -17.94
N ILE A 23 -28.63 0.58 -17.83
CA ILE A 23 -27.21 0.91 -17.98
C ILE A 23 -27.01 0.83 -19.48
N ILE A 24 -27.23 1.95 -20.17
CA ILE A 24 -26.75 2.13 -21.54
C ILE A 24 -25.29 1.72 -21.51
N SER A 25 -25.00 0.71 -22.32
CA SER A 25 -23.69 0.36 -22.82
C SER A 25 -23.10 1.57 -23.53
N VAL A 26 -22.66 2.58 -22.76
CA VAL A 26 -21.51 3.35 -23.16
C VAL A 26 -20.35 2.42 -22.83
N PRO A 27 -19.52 2.00 -23.80
CA PRO A 27 -18.21 1.50 -23.46
C PRO A 27 -17.43 2.69 -22.91
N SER A 28 -17.69 3.09 -21.66
CA SER A 28 -16.69 3.75 -20.86
C SER A 28 -15.66 2.66 -20.62
N THR A 29 -14.73 2.53 -21.57
CA THR A 29 -13.42 2.06 -21.22
C THR A 29 -12.93 3.06 -20.18
N LEU A 30 -13.22 2.78 -18.90
CA LEU A 30 -12.56 3.44 -17.80
C LEU A 30 -11.10 3.06 -17.98
N TRP A 31 -10.35 3.93 -18.68
CA TRP A 31 -8.91 3.87 -18.83
C TRP A 31 -8.34 4.14 -17.44
N ALA A 32 -8.39 3.14 -16.56
CA ALA A 32 -7.52 3.12 -15.41
C ALA A 32 -6.09 3.11 -15.98
N CYS A 33 -5.26 4.10 -15.63
CA CYS A 33 -3.87 4.12 -16.06
C CYS A 33 -3.17 2.87 -15.55
N LYS A 34 -2.95 1.90 -16.43
CA LYS A 34 -2.12 0.74 -16.14
C LYS A 34 -0.68 1.11 -16.45
N CYS A 35 -0.03 1.79 -15.50
CA CYS A 35 1.40 2.04 -15.58
C CYS A 35 2.15 0.78 -15.08
N SER A 36 3.09 0.26 -15.85
CA SER A 36 4.03 -0.78 -15.40
C SER A 36 5.23 -0.14 -14.68
N ASN A 37 4.99 0.61 -13.60
CA ASN A 37 6.05 1.35 -12.91
C ASN A 37 6.50 0.64 -11.64
N TYR A 38 7.42 -0.31 -11.80
CA TYR A 38 8.04 -1.06 -10.70
C TYR A 38 9.40 -0.47 -10.31
N GLY A 39 9.46 0.81 -9.94
CA GLY A 39 10.71 1.48 -9.55
C GLY A 39 11.84 1.35 -10.58
N PHE A 40 13.06 1.73 -10.20
CA PHE A 40 14.25 1.59 -11.04
C PHE A 40 15.45 1.16 -10.21
N ASN A 41 16.41 0.47 -10.83
CA ASN A 41 17.65 0.00 -10.21
C ASN A 41 18.90 0.24 -11.07
N SER A 42 18.75 0.63 -12.34
CA SER A 42 19.89 0.88 -13.23
C SER A 42 19.70 2.12 -14.10
N THR A 43 20.79 2.58 -14.73
CA THR A 43 20.75 3.74 -15.64
C THR A 43 20.06 3.42 -16.97
N GLU A 44 20.10 2.17 -17.40
CA GLU A 44 19.47 1.68 -18.64
C GLU A 44 17.94 1.84 -18.57
N GLU A 45 17.34 1.48 -17.44
CA GLU A 45 15.90 1.68 -17.18
C GLU A 45 15.48 3.17 -17.21
N LEU A 46 16.45 4.07 -17.05
CA LEU A 46 16.28 5.52 -17.03
C LEU A 46 16.68 6.19 -18.35
N GLU A 47 17.10 5.43 -19.37
CA GLU A 47 17.57 5.98 -20.65
C GLU A 47 16.53 6.86 -21.34
N ARG A 48 15.27 6.43 -21.30
CA ARG A 48 14.12 7.13 -21.91
C ARG A 48 13.87 8.54 -21.37
N TYR A 49 14.35 8.84 -20.16
CA TYR A 49 14.16 10.15 -19.55
C TYR A 49 15.30 11.07 -19.95
N LYS A 50 14.99 12.20 -20.57
CA LYS A 50 15.98 13.21 -20.98
C LYS A 50 16.31 14.18 -19.85
N PHE A 51 15.43 14.31 -18.86
CA PHE A 51 15.66 15.08 -17.66
C PHE A 51 15.31 14.27 -16.41
N ILE A 52 16.20 14.29 -15.42
CA ILE A 52 15.96 13.73 -14.08
C ILE A 52 16.52 14.70 -13.05
N GLY A 53 15.64 15.21 -12.18
CA GLY A 53 16.04 16.18 -11.16
C GLY A 53 15.15 16.13 -9.92
N LEU A 54 15.74 16.44 -8.77
CA LEU A 54 14.99 16.86 -7.59
C LEU A 54 14.74 18.35 -7.74
N VAL A 55 13.47 18.75 -7.76
CA VAL A 55 13.07 20.13 -8.03
C VAL A 55 12.10 20.65 -6.99
N LYS A 56 12.04 21.96 -6.83
CA LYS A 56 10.99 22.67 -6.11
C LYS A 56 10.08 23.39 -7.11
N ILE A 57 8.78 23.12 -7.04
CA ILE A 57 7.80 23.74 -7.92
C ILE A 57 7.62 25.20 -7.54
N ASP A 58 7.88 26.10 -8.49
CA ASP A 58 7.78 27.54 -8.30
C ASP A 58 6.37 28.04 -8.63
N SER A 59 5.79 27.55 -9.73
CA SER A 59 4.44 27.90 -10.19
C SER A 59 3.84 26.81 -11.10
N VAL A 60 2.52 26.84 -11.25
CA VAL A 60 1.74 25.96 -12.13
C VAL A 60 0.88 26.80 -13.07
N TYR A 61 0.81 26.43 -14.35
CA TYR A 61 0.17 27.20 -15.41
C TYR A 61 -0.71 26.33 -16.31
N GLU A 62 -1.76 26.92 -16.89
CA GLU A 62 -2.57 26.25 -17.92
C GLU A 62 -1.71 26.00 -19.17
N SER A 63 -1.71 24.76 -19.67
CA SER A 63 -0.98 24.42 -20.90
C SER A 63 -1.64 25.09 -22.11
N PRO A 64 -0.87 25.78 -22.98
CA PRO A 64 -1.40 26.30 -24.24
C PRO A 64 -2.03 25.21 -25.12
N GLU A 65 -1.60 23.95 -24.99
CA GLU A 65 -2.14 22.81 -25.74
C GLU A 65 -3.61 22.50 -25.43
N ASN A 66 -4.16 23.02 -24.32
CA ASN A 66 -5.56 22.82 -23.98
C ASN A 66 -6.52 23.69 -24.82
N ASN A 67 -6.01 24.64 -25.61
CA ASN A 67 -6.81 25.55 -26.47
C ASN A 67 -7.99 26.22 -25.74
N GLY A 68 -7.84 26.52 -24.43
CA GLY A 68 -8.88 27.14 -23.60
C GLY A 68 -9.99 26.21 -23.11
N ASN A 69 -9.93 24.91 -23.39
CA ASN A 69 -10.92 23.93 -22.93
C ASN A 69 -10.53 23.30 -21.59
N ARG A 70 -10.83 23.99 -20.48
CA ARG A 70 -10.48 23.55 -19.12
C ARG A 70 -11.12 22.23 -18.69
N LYS A 71 -12.30 21.89 -19.23
CA LYS A 71 -13.03 20.65 -18.86
C LYS A 71 -12.42 19.38 -19.47
N LEU A 72 -11.69 19.50 -20.58
CA LEU A 72 -11.05 18.39 -21.30
C LEU A 72 -9.52 18.55 -21.37
N GLY A 73 -8.95 19.53 -20.67
CA GLY A 73 -7.51 19.72 -20.62
C GLY A 73 -6.83 18.55 -19.91
N PHE A 74 -5.82 17.97 -20.54
CA PHE A 74 -5.03 16.87 -19.99
C PHE A 74 -3.57 17.27 -19.75
N PHE A 75 -3.27 18.57 -19.81
CA PHE A 75 -1.92 19.07 -19.64
C PHE A 75 -1.91 20.36 -18.82
N HIS A 76 -0.87 20.51 -18.02
CA HIS A 76 -0.50 21.79 -17.41
C HIS A 76 1.02 21.96 -17.51
N GLU A 77 1.50 23.18 -17.36
CA GLU A 77 2.93 23.47 -17.29
C GLU A 77 3.33 23.80 -15.86
N VAL A 78 4.56 23.44 -15.52
CA VAL A 78 5.15 23.80 -14.22
C VAL A 78 6.47 24.49 -14.44
N SER A 79 6.72 25.55 -13.67
CA SER A 79 8.06 26.11 -13.50
C SER A 79 8.65 25.62 -12.19
N PHE A 80 9.96 25.49 -12.14
CA PHE A 80 10.64 24.95 -10.97
C PHE A 80 12.10 25.40 -10.87
N SER A 81 12.59 25.31 -9.64
CA SER A 81 13.98 25.47 -9.28
C SER A 81 14.61 24.09 -9.08
N ILE A 82 15.75 23.83 -9.72
CA ILE A 82 16.47 22.56 -9.57
C ILE A 82 17.24 22.57 -8.25
N LEU A 83 16.95 21.59 -7.38
CA LEU A 83 17.66 21.37 -6.13
C LEU A 83 18.84 20.41 -6.35
N GLU A 84 18.62 19.33 -7.09
CA GLU A 84 19.68 18.40 -7.54
C GLU A 84 19.40 17.97 -8.98
N LEU A 85 20.42 18.05 -9.85
CA LEU A 85 20.37 17.59 -11.23
C LEU A 85 21.07 16.25 -11.35
N TYR A 86 20.37 15.22 -11.83
CA TYR A 86 20.94 13.88 -12.02
C TYR A 86 21.25 13.58 -13.50
N LYS A 87 20.38 14.03 -14.42
CA LYS A 87 20.52 13.83 -15.87
C LYS A 87 19.85 14.95 -16.65
N GLY A 88 20.45 15.33 -17.77
CA GLY A 88 19.91 16.32 -18.71
C GLY A 88 20.41 17.73 -18.45
N ASP A 89 19.84 18.69 -19.20
CA ASP A 89 20.21 20.10 -19.11
C ASP A 89 19.47 20.82 -17.97
N SER A 90 20.03 21.96 -17.56
CA SER A 90 19.40 22.86 -16.58
C SER A 90 18.24 23.63 -17.21
N ILE A 91 17.06 23.00 -17.22
CA ILE A 91 15.79 23.58 -17.66
C ILE A 91 15.03 24.24 -16.49
N LYS A 92 14.00 25.03 -16.79
CA LYS A 92 13.16 25.71 -15.77
C LYS A 92 11.69 25.35 -15.84
N THR A 93 11.25 24.71 -16.91
CA THR A 93 9.86 24.39 -17.15
C THR A 93 9.72 23.01 -17.78
N LEU A 94 8.57 22.38 -17.56
CA LEU A 94 8.16 21.16 -18.25
C LEU A 94 6.65 21.08 -18.32
N GLN A 95 6.17 20.26 -19.25
CA GLN A 95 4.76 19.92 -19.31
C GLN A 95 4.46 18.70 -18.44
N VAL A 96 3.30 18.71 -17.79
CA VAL A 96 2.78 17.60 -17.00
C VAL A 96 1.51 17.10 -17.68
N ARG A 97 1.46 15.81 -17.96
CA ARG A 97 0.24 15.12 -18.37
C ARG A 97 -0.63 14.84 -17.15
N GLY A 98 -1.83 15.37 -17.17
CA GLY A 98 -2.85 15.25 -16.13
C GLY A 98 -3.57 16.57 -15.91
N GLY A 99 -4.73 16.47 -15.29
CA GLY A 99 -5.44 17.60 -14.71
C GLY A 99 -4.63 18.28 -13.61
N ASN A 100 -5.18 19.41 -13.15
CA ASN A 100 -4.62 20.12 -12.01
C ASN A 100 -5.73 20.84 -11.25
N LYS A 101 -5.86 20.53 -9.96
CA LYS A 101 -6.90 21.09 -9.10
C LYS A 101 -6.79 22.61 -8.96
N ALA A 102 -5.57 23.15 -8.88
CA ALA A 102 -5.36 24.59 -8.71
C ALA A 102 -5.77 25.40 -9.96
N LEU A 103 -5.84 24.74 -11.12
CA LEU A 103 -6.26 25.36 -12.38
C LEU A 103 -7.70 25.01 -12.78
N GLU A 104 -8.40 24.22 -11.97
CA GLU A 104 -9.73 23.66 -12.29
C GLU A 104 -9.74 22.88 -13.63
N ILE A 105 -8.64 22.20 -13.95
CA ILE A 105 -8.48 21.41 -15.18
C ILE A 105 -8.75 19.94 -14.87
N GLY A 106 -9.61 19.31 -15.69
CA GLY A 106 -10.24 17.99 -15.50
C GLY A 106 -9.44 16.97 -14.68
N TRP A 107 -10.01 16.53 -13.55
CA TRP A 107 -9.34 15.68 -12.57
C TRP A 107 -9.51 14.19 -12.86
N THR A 108 -8.41 13.42 -12.81
CA THR A 108 -8.39 11.97 -12.96
C THR A 108 -7.57 11.28 -11.88
N SER A 109 -7.70 9.97 -11.73
CA SER A 109 -6.84 9.17 -10.85
C SER A 109 -5.38 9.11 -11.29
N CYS A 110 -5.06 9.63 -12.48
CA CYS A 110 -3.71 9.66 -13.05
C CYS A 110 -3.04 11.03 -12.92
N ASP A 111 -3.63 11.96 -12.16
CA ASP A 111 -3.06 13.27 -11.95
C ASP A 111 -2.04 13.24 -10.82
N LEU A 112 -0.94 13.97 -11.00
CA LEU A 112 0.15 14.02 -10.02
C LEU A 112 -0.13 14.98 -8.85
N ASP A 113 -1.19 15.79 -8.90
CA ASP A 113 -1.48 16.84 -7.91
C ASP A 113 -0.28 17.77 -7.65
N ILE A 114 0.44 18.16 -8.70
CA ILE A 114 1.59 19.04 -8.56
C ILE A 114 1.09 20.45 -8.23
N SER A 115 1.46 20.96 -7.05
CA SER A 115 1.17 22.31 -6.61
C SER A 115 2.44 23.10 -6.31
N GLN A 116 2.30 24.43 -6.32
CA GLN A 116 3.37 25.35 -5.95
C GLN A 116 3.94 25.02 -4.56
N GLY A 117 5.26 25.13 -4.42
CA GLY A 117 5.97 24.90 -3.16
C GLY A 117 6.28 23.44 -2.85
N THR A 118 5.68 22.47 -3.54
CA THR A 118 6.03 21.05 -3.41
C THR A 118 7.42 20.76 -3.97
N GLU A 119 8.10 19.74 -3.43
CA GLU A 119 9.35 19.23 -3.99
C GLU A 119 9.14 17.84 -4.57
N TRP A 120 9.70 17.61 -5.76
CA TRP A 120 9.47 16.40 -6.54
C TRP A 120 10.77 15.87 -7.13
N VAL A 121 10.90 14.54 -7.13
CA VAL A 121 11.77 13.87 -8.09
C VAL A 121 11.00 13.81 -9.40
N LEU A 122 11.41 14.59 -10.39
CA LEU A 122 10.80 14.62 -11.71
C LEU A 122 11.68 13.88 -12.72
N LEU A 123 11.04 12.96 -13.44
CA LEU A 123 11.60 12.26 -14.59
C LEU A 123 10.77 12.62 -15.81
N ALA A 124 11.39 13.27 -16.79
CA ALA A 124 10.72 13.74 -17.98
C ALA A 124 11.32 13.11 -19.25
N SER A 125 10.45 12.63 -20.13
CA SER A 125 10.80 12.21 -21.49
C SER A 125 10.59 13.36 -22.47
N GLU A 126 11.22 13.27 -23.63
CA GLU A 126 11.07 14.24 -24.72
C GLU A 126 10.00 13.78 -25.70
N LYS A 127 9.07 14.67 -26.05
CA LYS A 127 8.13 14.49 -27.15
C LYS A 127 8.84 14.66 -28.50
N GLU A 128 8.20 14.26 -29.59
CA GLU A 128 8.72 14.46 -30.96
C GLU A 128 9.04 15.92 -31.29
N ASN A 129 8.33 16.89 -30.68
CA ASN A 129 8.56 18.32 -30.86
C ASN A 129 9.66 18.90 -29.94
N GLY A 130 10.42 18.05 -29.22
CA GLY A 130 11.48 18.46 -28.29
C GLY A 130 10.98 18.92 -26.92
N GLN A 131 9.67 19.03 -26.69
CA GLN A 131 9.13 19.44 -25.39
C GLN A 131 9.28 18.31 -24.36
N LEU A 132 9.79 18.65 -23.18
CA LEU A 132 9.90 17.71 -22.07
C LEU A 132 8.57 17.55 -21.34
N ILE A 133 8.20 16.30 -21.05
CA ILE A 133 6.94 15.92 -20.44
C ILE A 133 7.10 14.86 -19.34
N THR A 134 6.35 15.02 -18.25
CA THR A 134 6.13 14.00 -17.20
C THR A 134 4.65 13.68 -17.00
N GLY A 135 4.32 12.71 -16.14
CA GLY A 135 2.95 12.32 -15.78
C GLY A 135 2.93 11.10 -14.84
N ALA A 136 1.75 10.60 -14.44
CA ALA A 136 1.64 9.49 -13.47
C ALA A 136 2.35 8.19 -13.87
N CYS A 137 2.49 7.92 -15.18
CA CYS A 137 3.24 6.77 -15.66
C CYS A 137 4.75 7.03 -15.80
N THR A 138 5.30 8.06 -15.17
CA THR A 138 6.76 8.17 -14.95
C THR A 138 7.13 7.71 -13.53
N TYR A 139 8.42 7.48 -13.27
CA TYR A 139 8.91 7.27 -11.90
C TYR A 139 8.91 8.55 -11.04
N SER A 140 8.23 9.62 -11.48
CA SER A 140 8.17 10.86 -10.72
C SER A 140 7.44 10.65 -9.39
N ARG A 141 7.98 11.25 -8.33
CA ARG A 141 7.48 11.10 -6.96
C ARG A 141 7.58 12.41 -6.20
N GLN A 142 6.52 12.73 -5.48
CA GLN A 142 6.56 13.82 -4.50
C GLN A 142 7.52 13.43 -3.38
N TYR A 143 8.44 14.32 -3.08
CA TYR A 143 9.39 14.20 -1.97
C TYR A 143 8.94 15.03 -0.76
N LYS A 144 8.42 16.24 -1.02
CA LYS A 144 7.97 17.16 0.03
C LYS A 144 6.66 17.85 -0.38
N SER A 145 5.72 17.95 0.56
CA SER A 145 4.47 18.70 0.36
C SER A 145 4.71 20.22 0.38
N GLU A 146 3.69 20.99 0.02
CA GLU A 146 3.69 22.46 0.07
C GLU A 146 4.01 23.01 1.48
N GLU A 147 3.50 22.34 2.51
CA GLU A 147 3.77 22.68 3.92
C GLU A 147 5.17 22.25 4.39
N GLY A 148 5.98 21.69 3.50
CA GLY A 148 7.32 21.22 3.81
C GLY A 148 7.37 19.83 4.45
N LYS A 149 6.25 19.09 4.48
CA LYS A 149 6.17 17.76 5.11
C LYS A 149 6.71 16.70 4.16
N ARG A 150 7.61 15.85 4.67
CA ARG A 150 8.05 14.62 3.99
C ARG A 150 7.25 13.41 4.49
N ASP A 151 7.06 12.43 3.61
CA ASP A 151 6.37 11.18 3.98
C ASP A 151 7.35 10.19 4.59
N TRP A 152 7.57 10.31 5.90
CA TRP A 152 8.48 9.44 6.63
C TRP A 152 7.98 8.00 6.73
N LEU A 153 6.66 7.79 6.75
CA LEU A 153 6.05 6.47 6.94
C LEU A 153 6.24 5.58 5.71
N TYR A 154 5.96 6.13 4.53
CA TYR A 154 6.08 5.41 3.26
C TYR A 154 7.39 5.74 2.52
N LYS A 155 8.20 6.66 3.05
CA LYS A 155 9.49 7.09 2.50
C LYS A 155 9.41 7.52 1.03
N ARG A 156 8.29 8.14 0.62
CA ARG A 156 8.08 8.60 -0.76
C ARG A 156 9.17 9.59 -1.17
N GLY A 157 9.82 9.34 -2.30
CA GLY A 157 10.89 10.17 -2.84
C GLY A 157 12.27 9.94 -2.20
N PHE A 158 12.35 9.43 -0.97
CA PHE A 158 13.64 9.21 -0.30
C PHE A 158 14.46 8.13 -1.00
N GLU A 159 13.84 6.98 -1.29
CA GLU A 159 14.52 5.86 -1.93
C GLU A 159 14.91 6.20 -3.37
N GLU A 160 14.05 6.90 -4.11
CA GLU A 160 14.34 7.37 -5.46
C GLU A 160 15.54 8.33 -5.48
N ILE A 161 15.58 9.30 -4.57
CA ILE A 161 16.71 10.25 -4.43
C ILE A 161 18.01 9.51 -4.16
N GLU A 162 18.04 8.61 -3.17
CA GLU A 162 19.27 7.87 -2.82
C GLU A 162 19.75 6.96 -3.97
N LYS A 163 18.82 6.31 -4.68
CA LYS A 163 19.14 5.52 -5.88
C LYS A 163 19.72 6.41 -6.98
N LEU A 164 19.09 7.55 -7.29
CA LEU A 164 19.57 8.48 -8.31
C LEU A 164 20.95 9.05 -7.96
N ARG A 165 21.17 9.44 -6.71
CA ARG A 165 22.48 9.87 -6.21
C ARG A 165 23.56 8.81 -6.43
N LYS A 166 23.25 7.54 -6.12
CA LYS A 166 24.17 6.43 -6.35
C LYS A 166 24.44 6.18 -7.85
N LEU A 167 23.39 6.10 -8.65
CA LEU A 167 23.47 5.81 -10.10
C LEU A 167 24.23 6.91 -10.86
N TYR A 168 23.98 8.18 -10.53
CA TYR A 168 24.59 9.34 -11.19
C TYR A 168 25.77 9.95 -10.42
N ARG A 169 26.18 9.34 -9.30
CA ARG A 169 27.29 9.79 -8.44
C ARG A 169 27.14 11.24 -7.97
N VAL A 170 25.91 11.69 -7.72
CA VAL A 170 25.58 13.02 -7.23
C VAL A 170 25.73 13.05 -5.71
N LYS A 171 26.47 14.03 -5.19
CA LYS A 171 26.57 14.28 -3.75
C LYS A 171 25.39 15.15 -3.29
N PRO A 172 24.77 14.85 -2.14
CA PRO A 172 23.66 15.64 -1.61
C PRO A 172 24.05 17.10 -1.37
N ALA A 173 23.14 18.03 -1.64
CA ALA A 173 23.29 19.41 -1.25
C ALA A 173 23.11 19.53 0.28
N GLY A 174 24.18 19.87 1.00
CA GLY A 174 24.20 19.86 2.47
C GLY A 174 24.57 18.48 3.01
N GLY A 175 25.84 18.33 3.43
CA GLY A 175 26.36 17.07 3.93
C GLY A 175 25.88 16.76 5.35
N LYS A 176 25.65 15.48 5.62
CA LYS A 176 25.54 14.97 6.99
C LYS A 176 26.94 15.02 7.64
N PRO A 177 27.04 15.36 8.93
CA PRO A 177 28.32 15.41 9.61
C PRO A 177 28.92 14.00 9.71
N ASP A 178 30.24 13.92 9.72
CA ASP A 178 30.92 12.64 9.96
C ASP A 178 30.66 12.13 11.39
N SER A 179 30.59 13.03 12.37
CA SER A 179 30.23 12.69 13.74
C SER A 179 29.43 13.82 14.39
N GLY A 180 28.46 13.48 15.25
CA GLY A 180 27.66 14.44 16.02
C GLY A 180 26.19 14.47 15.61
N VAL A 181 25.47 15.50 16.05
CA VAL A 181 24.04 15.66 15.82
C VAL A 181 23.80 16.42 14.51
N TYR A 182 23.02 15.83 13.62
CA TYR A 182 22.48 16.47 12.43
C TYR A 182 21.03 16.87 12.67
N LYS A 183 20.65 18.07 12.24
CA LYS A 183 19.27 18.57 12.32
C LYS A 183 18.79 19.07 10.97
N HIS A 184 17.53 18.76 10.66
CA HIS A 184 16.82 19.37 9.55
C HIS A 184 15.55 20.04 10.09
N TYR A 185 15.16 21.14 9.47
CA TYR A 185 14.09 22.02 9.94
C TYR A 185 12.98 22.15 8.89
N TYR A 186 11.76 22.34 9.36
CA TYR A 186 10.64 22.80 8.55
C TYR A 186 10.83 24.26 8.11
N LYS A 187 9.95 24.72 7.21
CA LYS A 187 9.98 26.09 6.67
C LYS A 187 9.79 27.16 7.74
N ASP A 188 9.04 26.85 8.81
CA ASP A 188 8.81 27.73 9.95
C ASP A 188 9.97 27.75 10.97
N GLY A 189 11.03 26.95 10.74
CA GLY A 189 12.18 26.84 11.61
C GLY A 189 12.03 25.81 12.74
N SER A 190 10.89 25.13 12.86
CA SER A 190 10.74 24.01 13.80
C SER A 190 11.56 22.80 13.34
N ILE A 191 12.01 21.96 14.28
CA ILE A 191 12.84 20.78 13.96
C ILE A 191 11.94 19.74 13.29
N GLU A 192 12.36 19.22 12.13
CA GLU A 192 11.73 18.07 11.48
C GLU A 192 12.45 16.77 11.83
N LEU A 193 13.79 16.79 11.84
CA LEU A 193 14.64 15.60 11.96
C LEU A 193 15.81 15.90 12.86
N GLU A 194 16.11 14.96 13.75
CA GLU A 194 17.34 14.90 14.53
C GLU A 194 17.95 13.52 14.36
N GLU A 195 19.20 13.47 13.87
CA GLU A 195 19.96 12.25 13.62
C GLU A 195 21.31 12.35 14.33
N ILE A 196 21.82 11.22 14.82
CA ILE A 196 23.16 11.14 15.39
C ILE A 196 24.04 10.36 14.41
N TYR A 197 25.23 10.90 14.12
CA TYR A 197 26.22 10.33 13.23
C TYR A 197 27.50 9.96 13.97
N LEU A 198 28.15 8.90 13.51
CA LEU A 198 29.50 8.49 13.91
C LEU A 198 30.19 7.85 12.71
N LYS A 199 31.36 8.38 12.32
CA LYS A 199 32.14 7.95 11.13
C LYS A 199 31.32 7.95 9.82
N GLY A 200 30.47 8.95 9.63
CA GLY A 200 29.65 9.14 8.45
C GLY A 200 28.38 8.27 8.43
N GLU A 201 28.15 7.44 9.44
CA GLU A 201 27.01 6.54 9.52
C GLU A 201 26.04 6.95 10.63
N LEU A 202 24.74 6.69 10.41
CA LEU A 202 23.72 6.83 11.45
C LEU A 202 24.04 5.93 12.65
N HIS A 203 24.11 6.53 13.84
CA HIS A 203 24.49 5.83 15.06
C HIS A 203 23.77 6.43 16.27
N GLY A 204 23.03 5.62 17.02
CA GLY A 204 22.22 6.08 18.14
C GLY A 204 20.79 6.41 17.73
N LYS A 205 20.16 7.38 18.39
CA LYS A 205 18.75 7.73 18.16
C LYS A 205 18.59 8.59 16.91
N ARG A 206 17.52 8.31 16.17
CA ARG A 206 16.93 9.26 15.23
C ARG A 206 15.52 9.62 15.71
N LYS A 207 15.17 10.89 15.56
CA LYS A 207 13.86 11.43 15.89
C LYS A 207 13.32 12.22 14.71
N VAL A 208 12.05 12.00 14.41
CA VAL A 208 11.28 12.82 13.46
C VAL A 208 10.15 13.46 14.24
N TYR A 209 9.88 14.72 13.96
CA TYR A 209 8.84 15.49 14.61
C TYR A 209 7.77 15.88 13.60
N TYR A 210 6.56 16.13 14.08
CA TYR A 210 5.52 16.85 13.37
C TYR A 210 5.81 18.36 13.39
N PRO A 211 5.20 19.16 12.50
CA PRO A 211 5.38 20.63 12.51
C PRO A 211 4.96 21.32 13.81
N ASN A 212 4.05 20.72 14.60
CA ASN A 212 3.69 21.23 15.91
C ASN A 212 4.72 20.92 17.01
N GLY A 213 5.83 20.26 16.67
CA GLY A 213 6.89 19.86 17.59
C GLY A 213 6.67 18.50 18.29
N ASN A 214 5.51 17.85 18.10
CA ASN A 214 5.28 16.53 18.66
C ASN A 214 6.13 15.48 17.96
N ILE A 215 6.55 14.43 18.67
CA ILE A 215 7.34 13.35 18.08
C ILE A 215 6.46 12.52 17.14
N MET A 216 6.94 12.27 15.93
CA MET A 216 6.33 11.37 14.94
C MET A 216 6.98 9.98 14.96
N LEU A 217 8.31 9.93 15.03
CA LEU A 217 9.10 8.68 15.00
C LEU A 217 10.29 8.81 15.94
N VAL A 218 10.56 7.72 16.67
CA VAL A 218 11.86 7.50 17.34
C VAL A 218 12.35 6.10 16.99
N ASP A 219 13.54 5.98 16.46
CA ASP A 219 14.22 4.71 16.25
C ASP A 219 15.70 4.78 16.61
N SER A 220 16.37 3.64 16.55
CA SER A 220 17.77 3.53 16.91
C SER A 220 18.56 2.86 15.79
N PHE A 221 19.80 3.27 15.64
CA PHE A 221 20.74 2.79 14.63
C PHE A 221 22.06 2.40 15.26
N PHE A 222 22.72 1.42 14.66
CA PHE A 222 24.10 1.06 14.96
C PHE A 222 24.82 0.84 13.63
N GLN A 223 25.82 1.67 13.33
CA GLN A 223 26.61 1.59 12.09
C GLN A 223 25.72 1.58 10.83
N GLY A 224 24.83 2.57 10.74
CA GLY A 224 23.90 2.73 9.63
C GLY A 224 22.72 1.77 9.60
N GLN A 225 22.70 0.72 10.43
CA GLN A 225 21.64 -0.28 10.45
C GLN A 225 20.64 -0.05 11.58
N GLN A 226 19.35 -0.09 11.26
CA GLN A 226 18.29 0.07 12.25
C GLN A 226 18.31 -1.12 13.23
N THR A 227 18.23 -0.81 14.53
CA THR A 227 18.28 -1.80 15.60
C THR A 227 17.46 -1.36 16.82
N GLY A 228 17.00 -2.31 17.62
CA GLY A 228 16.19 -2.07 18.80
C GLY A 228 14.77 -1.60 18.48
N ARG A 229 14.15 -0.91 19.42
CA ARG A 229 12.76 -0.44 19.28
C ARG A 229 12.64 0.80 18.40
N SER A 230 11.62 0.78 17.55
CA SER A 230 11.12 1.90 16.77
C SER A 230 9.68 2.19 17.18
N PHE A 231 9.43 3.43 17.58
CA PHE A 231 8.11 3.94 17.95
C PHE A 231 7.66 4.95 16.90
N TRP A 232 6.43 4.81 16.44
CA TRP A 232 5.70 5.84 15.71
C TRP A 232 4.55 6.30 16.57
N TYR A 233 4.24 7.58 16.49
CA TYR A 233 3.17 8.22 17.23
C TYR A 233 2.18 8.87 16.29
N TYR A 234 0.94 8.99 16.73
CA TYR A 234 -0.06 9.87 16.16
C TYR A 234 0.26 11.33 16.50
N LEU A 235 -0.44 12.27 15.86
CA LEU A 235 -0.23 13.71 16.06
C LEU A 235 -0.51 14.16 17.50
N ASP A 236 -1.44 13.48 18.18
CA ASP A 236 -1.81 13.70 19.60
C ASP A 236 -0.78 13.10 20.59
N GLY A 237 0.21 12.34 20.10
CA GLY A 237 1.24 11.71 20.90
C GLY A 237 0.94 10.27 21.33
N GLU A 238 -0.22 9.70 20.97
CA GLU A 238 -0.49 8.29 21.20
C GLU A 238 0.37 7.38 20.31
N VAL A 239 0.68 6.17 20.77
CA VAL A 239 1.52 5.24 20.00
C VAL A 239 0.72 4.69 18.81
N PHE A 240 1.19 4.95 17.59
CA PHE A 240 0.67 4.35 16.36
C PHE A 240 1.31 2.97 16.09
N ARG A 241 2.60 2.83 16.34
CA ARG A 241 3.36 1.61 16.01
C ARG A 241 4.55 1.43 16.94
N ASN A 242 4.78 0.20 17.39
CA ASN A 242 5.96 -0.19 18.14
C ASN A 242 6.53 -1.47 17.54
N CYS A 243 7.73 -1.42 16.96
CA CYS A 243 8.35 -2.59 16.35
C CYS A 243 9.83 -2.71 16.75
N ASN A 244 10.28 -3.94 16.94
CA ASN A 244 11.68 -4.24 17.18
C ASN A 244 12.39 -4.52 15.85
N PHE A 245 13.65 -4.11 15.76
CA PHE A 245 14.50 -4.29 14.60
C PHE A 245 15.86 -4.88 15.01
N LEU A 246 16.42 -5.68 14.10
CA LEU A 246 17.78 -6.18 14.15
C LEU A 246 18.39 -6.10 12.75
N ASN A 247 19.52 -5.41 12.62
CA ASN A 247 20.25 -5.27 11.35
C ASN A 247 19.37 -4.81 10.17
N GLY A 248 18.52 -3.82 10.41
CA GLY A 248 17.61 -3.26 9.41
C GLY A 248 16.34 -4.07 9.14
N LYS A 249 16.18 -5.26 9.74
CA LYS A 249 14.99 -6.12 9.56
C LYS A 249 14.11 -6.09 10.80
N LYS A 250 12.80 -6.24 10.65
CA LYS A 250 11.90 -6.46 11.80
C LYS A 250 12.33 -7.74 12.51
N ALA A 251 12.32 -7.75 13.83
CA ALA A 251 12.66 -8.91 14.65
C ALA A 251 11.75 -8.93 15.87
N ASP A 252 11.63 -10.08 16.53
CA ASP A 252 10.83 -10.26 17.74
C ASP A 252 9.36 -9.91 17.53
N SER A 253 8.95 -8.65 17.71
CA SER A 253 7.55 -8.25 17.64
C SER A 253 7.34 -6.86 17.02
N CYS A 254 6.16 -6.66 16.44
CA CYS A 254 5.66 -5.41 15.88
C CYS A 254 4.16 -5.27 16.13
N THR A 255 3.77 -4.24 16.87
CA THR A 255 2.39 -3.91 17.20
C THR A 255 2.00 -2.61 16.51
N ILE A 256 0.83 -2.59 15.88
CA ILE A 256 0.20 -1.40 15.32
C ILE A 256 -1.08 -1.18 16.11
N PHE A 257 -1.36 0.08 16.47
CA PHE A 257 -2.53 0.47 17.23
C PHE A 257 -3.48 1.29 16.37
N TYR A 258 -4.74 1.35 16.78
CA TYR A 258 -5.70 2.36 16.38
C TYR A 258 -5.49 3.63 17.21
N GLN A 259 -6.08 4.75 16.78
CA GLN A 259 -6.04 6.02 17.51
C GLN A 259 -6.88 6.01 18.81
N ASN A 260 -7.58 4.93 19.13
CA ASN A 260 -8.22 4.75 20.44
C ASN A 260 -7.35 3.90 21.40
N GLY A 261 -6.07 3.72 21.06
CA GLY A 261 -5.11 2.89 21.80
C GLY A 261 -5.30 1.37 21.67
N LYS A 262 -6.37 0.87 21.03
CA LYS A 262 -6.56 -0.58 20.85
C LYS A 262 -5.59 -1.14 19.82
N VAL A 263 -5.17 -2.39 20.02
CA VAL A 263 -4.30 -3.09 19.06
C VAL A 263 -5.07 -3.29 17.75
N ARG A 264 -4.45 -2.91 16.64
CA ARG A 264 -4.92 -3.18 15.28
C ARG A 264 -4.29 -4.43 14.72
N SER A 265 -3.00 -4.62 14.96
CA SER A 265 -2.31 -5.86 14.62
C SER A 265 -1.09 -6.08 15.49
N TRP A 266 -0.75 -7.35 15.67
CA TRP A 266 0.45 -7.79 16.36
C TRP A 266 1.11 -8.90 15.54
N ASN A 267 2.40 -8.77 15.26
CA ASN A 267 3.15 -9.72 14.44
C ASN A 267 4.45 -10.08 15.14
N VAL A 268 4.84 -11.35 15.03
CA VAL A 268 6.08 -11.91 15.57
C VAL A 268 7.01 -12.27 14.42
N TYR A 269 8.30 -11.94 14.56
CA TYR A 269 9.31 -12.12 13.51
C TYR A 269 10.53 -12.89 14.03
N SER A 270 11.11 -13.70 13.16
CA SER A 270 12.45 -14.26 13.38
C SER A 270 13.53 -13.16 13.33
N LYS A 271 14.76 -13.49 13.76
CA LYS A 271 15.94 -12.61 13.63
C LYS A 271 16.25 -12.19 12.18
N ASP A 272 15.78 -12.98 11.22
CA ASP A 272 16.06 -12.79 9.80
C ASP A 272 14.96 -12.01 9.08
N GLY A 273 13.97 -11.50 9.81
CA GLY A 273 12.86 -10.70 9.26
C GLY A 273 11.66 -11.50 8.80
N ILE A 274 11.63 -12.81 9.06
CA ILE A 274 10.54 -13.68 8.61
C ILE A 274 9.38 -13.58 9.59
N GLY A 275 8.18 -13.21 9.10
CA GLY A 275 6.96 -13.25 9.91
C GLY A 275 6.58 -14.70 10.25
N LEU A 276 6.49 -15.01 11.54
CA LEU A 276 6.20 -16.34 12.06
C LEU A 276 4.73 -16.47 12.49
N TYR A 277 4.19 -15.42 13.07
CA TYR A 277 2.84 -15.38 13.61
C TYR A 277 2.30 -13.96 13.49
N GLY A 278 0.99 -13.82 13.27
CA GLY A 278 0.36 -12.52 13.43
C GLY A 278 -1.13 -12.60 13.67
N SER A 279 -1.65 -11.53 14.25
CA SER A 279 -3.05 -11.32 14.57
C SER A 279 -3.49 -9.93 14.11
N SER A 280 -4.73 -9.82 13.63
CA SER A 280 -5.39 -8.55 13.36
C SER A 280 -6.71 -8.45 14.10
N PHE A 281 -7.03 -7.24 14.55
CA PHE A 281 -8.18 -6.96 15.39
C PHE A 281 -8.99 -5.83 14.78
N GLY A 282 -10.30 -5.82 15.02
CA GLY A 282 -11.19 -4.71 14.69
C GLY A 282 -10.96 -3.50 15.59
N ILE A 283 -11.57 -2.36 15.24
CA ILE A 283 -11.50 -1.12 16.05
C ILE A 283 -12.21 -1.27 17.41
N ASP A 284 -13.11 -2.24 17.53
CA ASP A 284 -13.74 -2.70 18.76
C ASP A 284 -12.81 -3.55 19.64
N GLY A 285 -11.69 -4.04 19.08
CA GLY A 285 -10.72 -4.92 19.74
C GLY A 285 -10.97 -6.40 19.50
N ASN A 286 -12.01 -6.77 18.73
CA ASN A 286 -12.32 -8.17 18.45
C ASN A 286 -11.30 -8.76 17.49
N LEU A 287 -10.80 -9.97 17.79
CA LEU A 287 -9.88 -10.70 16.91
C LEU A 287 -10.59 -11.03 15.59
N GLN A 288 -9.97 -10.71 14.47
CA GLN A 288 -10.53 -10.90 13.14
C GLN A 288 -9.80 -12.00 12.37
N ASN A 289 -8.46 -11.93 12.38
CA ASN A 289 -7.64 -12.87 11.64
C ASN A 289 -6.39 -13.24 12.42
N MET A 290 -5.91 -14.45 12.17
CA MET A 290 -4.59 -14.93 12.58
C MET A 290 -3.89 -15.62 11.42
N TYR A 291 -2.56 -15.58 11.44
CA TYR A 291 -1.73 -16.49 10.64
C TYR A 291 -0.61 -17.08 11.48
N GLU A 292 -0.19 -18.28 11.12
CA GLU A 292 0.93 -19.02 11.71
C GLU A 292 1.72 -19.71 10.60
N ARG A 293 3.03 -19.48 10.58
CA ARG A 293 3.96 -20.10 9.63
C ARG A 293 4.49 -21.41 10.20
N LEU A 294 4.04 -22.53 9.65
CA LEU A 294 4.47 -23.88 9.97
C LEU A 294 5.75 -24.22 9.18
N VAL A 295 6.90 -23.73 9.68
CA VAL A 295 8.18 -23.75 8.95
C VAL A 295 8.62 -25.16 8.54
N SER A 296 8.44 -26.17 9.41
CA SER A 296 8.82 -27.56 9.12
C SER A 296 8.02 -28.19 7.99
N GLU A 297 6.85 -27.65 7.68
CA GLU A 297 5.92 -28.19 6.68
C GLU A 297 5.85 -27.32 5.42
N ASN A 298 6.55 -26.19 5.39
CA ASN A 298 6.41 -25.14 4.37
C ASN A 298 4.98 -24.61 4.19
N LYS A 299 4.20 -24.57 5.29
CA LYS A 299 2.77 -24.23 5.25
C LYS A 299 2.42 -22.98 6.04
N MET A 300 1.39 -22.29 5.59
CA MET A 300 0.77 -21.16 6.28
C MET A 300 -0.63 -21.55 6.74
N LYS A 301 -0.83 -21.57 8.05
CA LYS A 301 -2.16 -21.67 8.64
C LYS A 301 -2.73 -20.27 8.78
N THR A 302 -3.94 -20.05 8.29
CA THR A 302 -4.70 -18.82 8.55
C THR A 302 -5.99 -19.16 9.26
N SER A 303 -6.47 -18.26 10.11
CA SER A 303 -7.73 -18.43 10.84
C SER A 303 -8.51 -17.12 10.84
N THR A 304 -9.81 -17.18 10.59
CA THR A 304 -10.74 -16.06 10.79
C THR A 304 -11.70 -16.38 11.91
N PHE A 305 -12.25 -15.34 12.52
CA PHE A 305 -13.08 -15.45 13.72
C PHE A 305 -14.40 -14.73 13.51
N PHE A 306 -15.44 -15.25 14.14
CA PHE A 306 -16.69 -14.53 14.31
C PHE A 306 -16.50 -13.34 15.25
N ASP A 307 -17.42 -12.39 15.19
CA ASP A 307 -17.54 -11.27 16.13
C ASP A 307 -17.70 -11.71 17.59
N SER A 308 -18.28 -12.89 17.81
CA SER A 308 -18.38 -13.54 19.12
C SER A 308 -17.07 -14.17 19.63
N GLY A 309 -16.04 -14.28 18.76
CA GLY A 309 -14.69 -14.73 19.11
C GLY A 309 -14.39 -16.19 18.79
N GLU A 310 -15.38 -17.00 18.44
CA GLU A 310 -15.16 -18.38 17.97
C GLU A 310 -14.54 -18.40 16.57
N VAL A 311 -13.82 -19.47 16.25
CA VAL A 311 -13.24 -19.68 14.93
C VAL A 311 -14.35 -19.83 13.90
N HIS A 312 -14.27 -19.07 12.81
CA HIS A 312 -15.17 -19.19 11.65
C HIS A 312 -14.55 -20.05 10.55
N TYR A 313 -13.26 -19.87 10.28
CA TYR A 313 -12.60 -20.52 9.16
C TYR A 313 -11.12 -20.74 9.47
N ILE A 314 -10.59 -21.88 9.04
CA ILE A 314 -9.15 -22.18 9.05
C ILE A 314 -8.74 -22.64 7.65
N SER A 315 -7.65 -22.12 7.09
CA SER A 315 -7.03 -22.70 5.90
C SER A 315 -5.55 -22.98 6.08
N ILE A 316 -5.06 -23.97 5.34
CA ILE A 316 -3.65 -24.33 5.21
C ILE A 316 -3.27 -24.14 3.75
N ASN A 317 -2.22 -23.35 3.51
CA ASN A 317 -1.74 -23.02 2.17
C ASN A 317 -0.23 -23.27 2.09
N ASP A 318 0.27 -23.69 0.93
CA ASP A 318 1.71 -23.73 0.68
C ASP A 318 2.28 -22.29 0.64
N ILE A 319 3.44 -22.09 1.26
CA ILE A 319 4.02 -20.76 1.40
C ILE A 319 4.59 -20.21 0.09
N ASP A 320 5.10 -21.08 -0.79
CA ASP A 320 5.84 -20.66 -1.97
C ASP A 320 4.90 -20.23 -3.11
N ASN A 321 3.77 -20.91 -3.26
CA ASN A 321 2.82 -20.64 -4.35
C ASN A 321 1.43 -20.14 -3.89
N PHE A 322 1.17 -20.08 -2.58
CA PHE A 322 -0.11 -19.69 -1.98
C PHE A 322 -1.30 -20.55 -2.43
N GLN A 323 -1.04 -21.77 -2.91
CA GLN A 323 -2.07 -22.73 -3.23
C GLN A 323 -2.73 -23.20 -1.92
N ASN A 324 -4.06 -23.15 -1.89
CA ASN A 324 -4.84 -23.68 -0.79
C ASN A 324 -4.81 -25.21 -0.84
N GLU A 325 -4.31 -25.84 0.23
CA GLU A 325 -4.29 -27.29 0.37
C GLU A 325 -5.51 -27.81 1.14
N SER A 326 -5.99 -27.04 2.12
CA SER A 326 -7.20 -27.40 2.84
C SER A 326 -7.83 -26.21 3.52
N TYR A 327 -9.14 -26.32 3.77
CA TYR A 327 -9.81 -25.47 4.72
C TYR A 327 -10.92 -26.17 5.48
N THR A 328 -11.21 -25.63 6.65
CA THR A 328 -12.35 -26.00 7.50
C THR A 328 -13.13 -24.75 7.85
N GLN A 329 -14.44 -24.78 7.63
CA GLN A 329 -15.39 -23.75 8.03
C GLN A 329 -16.23 -24.28 9.19
N TYR A 330 -16.58 -23.39 10.11
CA TYR A 330 -17.28 -23.71 11.35
C TYR A 330 -18.55 -22.88 11.49
N TYR A 331 -19.57 -23.48 12.09
CA TYR A 331 -20.71 -22.77 12.65
C TYR A 331 -20.32 -22.03 13.93
N ARG A 332 -21.14 -21.04 14.33
CA ARG A 332 -20.93 -20.28 15.57
C ARG A 332 -20.94 -21.14 16.84
N ASN A 333 -21.61 -22.29 16.81
CA ASN A 333 -21.59 -23.26 17.91
C ASN A 333 -20.28 -24.09 17.97
N GLY A 334 -19.31 -23.81 17.09
CA GLY A 334 -18.01 -24.48 17.03
C GLY A 334 -18.00 -25.80 16.26
N LYS A 335 -19.14 -26.30 15.77
CA LYS A 335 -19.19 -27.49 14.93
C LYS A 335 -18.73 -27.19 13.51
N ILE A 336 -18.15 -28.18 12.84
CA ILE A 336 -17.70 -28.07 11.47
C ILE A 336 -18.91 -27.93 10.56
N GLU A 337 -18.92 -26.90 9.72
CA GLU A 337 -19.88 -26.72 8.62
C GLU A 337 -19.37 -27.43 7.36
N ARG A 338 -18.07 -27.29 7.07
CA ARG A 338 -17.49 -27.77 5.82
C ARG A 338 -16.00 -28.03 5.95
N THR A 339 -15.53 -29.06 5.25
CA THR A 339 -14.10 -29.28 4.97
C THR A 339 -13.89 -29.42 3.47
N ASP A 340 -12.81 -28.84 2.97
CA ASP A 340 -12.27 -29.12 1.64
C ASP A 340 -10.78 -29.41 1.77
N ASN A 341 -10.33 -30.50 1.15
CA ASN A 341 -8.93 -30.93 1.18
C ASN A 341 -8.47 -31.30 -0.24
N ASP A 342 -7.32 -30.81 -0.63
CA ASP A 342 -6.60 -31.18 -1.84
C ASP A 342 -5.45 -32.12 -1.47
N PHE A 343 -5.32 -33.23 -2.19
CA PHE A 343 -4.30 -34.26 -1.92
C PHE A 343 -3.24 -34.27 -3.01
N GLU A 344 -1.98 -34.15 -2.60
CA GLU A 344 -0.84 -34.21 -3.53
C GLU A 344 -0.63 -35.59 -4.15
N LYS A 345 -0.94 -36.66 -3.40
CA LYS A 345 -0.69 -38.07 -3.77
C LYS A 345 -1.98 -38.91 -3.66
N GLY A 346 -1.96 -40.10 -4.27
CA GLY A 346 -3.10 -41.04 -4.27
C GLY A 346 -4.09 -40.80 -5.42
N GLU A 347 -5.12 -41.64 -5.55
CA GLU A 347 -6.10 -41.58 -6.65
C GLU A 347 -7.06 -40.38 -6.53
N ILE A 348 -7.37 -40.02 -5.28
CA ILE A 348 -8.21 -38.87 -4.95
C ILE A 348 -7.36 -37.60 -5.12
N ARG A 349 -7.89 -36.64 -5.88
CA ARG A 349 -7.33 -35.29 -6.03
C ARG A 349 -7.85 -34.36 -4.95
N SER A 350 -9.14 -34.42 -4.63
CA SER A 350 -9.73 -33.58 -3.58
C SER A 350 -10.97 -34.19 -2.95
N GLU A 351 -11.28 -33.77 -1.73
CA GLU A 351 -12.45 -34.20 -0.97
C GLU A 351 -13.17 -33.01 -0.32
N THR A 352 -14.48 -32.92 -0.57
CA THR A 352 -15.39 -31.96 0.07
C THR A 352 -16.36 -32.70 0.99
N LYS A 353 -16.52 -32.24 2.23
CA LYS A 353 -17.58 -32.67 3.16
C LYS A 353 -18.36 -31.48 3.69
N LYS A 354 -19.67 -31.61 3.83
CA LYS A 354 -20.53 -30.63 4.54
C LYS A 354 -21.35 -31.32 5.60
N TYR A 355 -21.61 -30.60 6.67
CA TYR A 355 -22.30 -31.10 7.85
C TYR A 355 -23.45 -30.16 8.23
N SER A 356 -24.47 -30.67 8.91
CA SER A 356 -25.52 -29.86 9.53
C SER A 356 -25.01 -29.17 10.81
N GLU A 357 -25.81 -28.25 11.36
CA GLU A 357 -25.49 -27.62 12.66
C GLU A 357 -25.52 -28.63 13.83
N GLU A 358 -26.17 -29.77 13.65
CA GLU A 358 -26.16 -30.89 14.59
C GLU A 358 -24.86 -31.71 14.49
N GLY A 359 -24.14 -31.60 13.38
CA GLY A 359 -22.89 -32.31 13.09
C GLY A 359 -23.06 -33.50 12.15
N ASP A 360 -24.26 -33.70 11.59
CA ASP A 360 -24.56 -34.83 10.71
C ASP A 360 -23.99 -34.59 9.31
N LEU A 361 -23.37 -35.60 8.69
CA LEU A 361 -22.82 -35.50 7.34
C LEU A 361 -23.96 -35.40 6.31
N ILE A 362 -24.09 -34.24 5.65
CA ILE A 362 -25.15 -33.98 4.66
C ILE A 362 -24.65 -34.06 3.21
N PHE A 363 -23.34 -33.95 3.00
CA PHE A 363 -22.74 -34.02 1.67
C PHE A 363 -21.31 -34.51 1.75
N HIS A 364 -20.94 -35.45 0.87
CA HIS A 364 -19.58 -35.94 0.73
C HIS A 364 -19.27 -36.21 -0.74
N ARG A 365 -18.23 -35.57 -1.26
CA ARG A 365 -17.78 -35.73 -2.64
C ARG A 365 -16.27 -35.85 -2.71
N GLN A 366 -15.80 -36.81 -3.50
CA GLN A 366 -14.41 -36.92 -3.90
C GLN A 366 -14.25 -36.60 -5.39
N THR A 367 -13.15 -35.95 -5.76
CA THR A 367 -12.74 -35.78 -7.15
C THR A 367 -11.47 -36.59 -7.36
N LEU A 368 -11.46 -37.50 -8.33
CA LEU A 368 -10.30 -38.29 -8.72
C LEU A 368 -9.36 -37.50 -9.64
N ARG A 369 -8.13 -37.98 -9.82
CA ARG A 369 -7.14 -37.30 -10.68
C ARG A 369 -7.49 -37.24 -12.16
N ASP A 370 -8.28 -38.19 -12.65
CA ASP A 370 -8.82 -38.17 -14.01
C ASP A 370 -9.96 -37.14 -14.20
N GLY A 371 -10.34 -36.45 -13.11
CA GLY A 371 -11.43 -35.46 -13.10
C GLY A 371 -12.80 -36.05 -12.75
N THR A 372 -12.90 -37.37 -12.60
CA THR A 372 -14.14 -38.05 -12.18
C THR A 372 -14.59 -37.55 -10.81
N ARG A 373 -15.88 -37.23 -10.66
CA ARG A 373 -16.49 -36.83 -9.39
C ARG A 373 -17.37 -37.95 -8.85
N VAL A 374 -17.14 -38.33 -7.60
CA VAL A 374 -17.87 -39.39 -6.91
C VAL A 374 -18.56 -38.78 -5.70
N GLU A 375 -19.89 -38.79 -5.68
CA GLU A 375 -20.67 -38.48 -4.48
C GLU A 375 -20.77 -39.75 -3.62
N ILE A 376 -20.32 -39.64 -2.38
CA ILE A 376 -20.32 -40.75 -1.43
C ILE A 376 -21.59 -40.63 -0.61
N VAL A 377 -22.53 -41.53 -0.89
CA VAL A 377 -23.75 -41.69 -0.12
C VAL A 377 -23.45 -42.67 1.00
N ASN A 378 -23.60 -42.25 2.25
CA ASN A 378 -23.64 -43.19 3.37
C ASN A 378 -24.85 -44.11 3.15
N LYS A 379 -24.60 -45.37 2.77
CA LYS A 379 -25.64 -46.39 2.88
C LYS A 379 -25.81 -46.68 4.37
N GLU A 380 -26.99 -46.36 4.89
CA GLU A 380 -27.45 -46.80 6.21
C GLU A 380 -27.28 -48.31 6.41
#